data_AF-A0A9X3WGH6-F1
#
_entry.id   AF-A0A9X3WGH6-F1
#
_cell.length_a   1.000
_cell.length_b   1.000
_cell.length_c   1.000
_cell.angle_alpha   90.00
_cell.angle_beta   90.00
_cell.angle_gamma   90.00
#
_symmetry.space_group_name_H-M   'P 1'
#
loop_
_entity.id
_entity.type
_entity.pdbx_description
1 polymer ?
#
loop_
_entity_poly.entity_id
_entity_poly.type
_entity_poly.pdbx_seq_one_letter_code
_entity_poly.pdbx_strand_id
1 'polypeptide(L)' 'MSLTPEQRNQVGKEIGDNLKLAGLTPEVVQADLAFNHAQYEETVKFGPTANEEEVARLRNYLAEKVKEQGKEPYSYT' A
#
# COMPACT_ATOMS: atom_id res chain seq x y z
N MET A 1 -7.61 5.74 15.30
CA MET A 1 -8.83 4.88 15.37
C MET A 1 -8.37 3.49 14.98
N SER A 2 -8.55 2.48 15.84
CA SER A 2 -8.09 1.12 15.51
C SER A 2 -8.98 0.52 14.43
N LEU A 3 -8.43 0.30 13.23
CA LEU A 3 -9.12 -0.35 12.12
C LEU A 3 -9.47 -1.79 12.48
N THR A 4 -10.71 -2.21 12.18
CA THR A 4 -11.17 -3.60 12.37
C THR A 4 -10.39 -4.55 11.45
N PRO A 5 -10.23 -5.83 11.80
CA PRO A 5 -9.52 -6.80 10.96
C PRO A 5 -10.07 -6.89 9.53
N GLU A 6 -11.37 -6.65 9.34
CA GLU A 6 -11.98 -6.56 8.00
C GLU A 6 -11.51 -5.33 7.22
N GLN A 7 -11.46 -4.16 7.85
CA GLN A 7 -10.92 -2.94 7.23
C GLN A 7 -9.44 -3.10 6.91
N ARG A 8 -8.65 -3.75 7.77
CA ARG A 8 -7.24 -4.06 7.49
C ARG A 8 -7.08 -4.92 6.23
N ASN A 9 -7.92 -5.95 6.10
CA ASN A 9 -7.89 -6.83 4.94
C ASN A 9 -8.33 -6.10 3.66
N GLN A 10 -9.32 -5.20 3.76
CA GLN A 10 -9.72 -4.33 2.65
C GLN A 10 -8.58 -3.39 2.22
N VAL A 11 -7.91 -2.75 3.17
CA VAL A 11 -6.76 -1.87 2.89
C VAL A 11 -5.62 -2.65 2.25
N GLY A 12 -5.29 -3.84 2.75
CA GLY A 12 -4.24 -4.66 2.14
C GLY A 12 -4.58 -5.08 0.71
N LYS A 13 -5.86 -5.39 0.45
CA LYS A 13 -6.35 -5.68 -0.90
C LYS A 13 -6.27 -4.45 -1.81
N GLU A 14 -6.67 -3.28 -1.32
CA GLU A 14 -6.54 -2.01 -2.04
C GLU A 14 -5.10 -1.75 -2.47
N ILE A 15 -4.14 -1.89 -1.55
CA ILE A 15 -2.71 -1.72 -1.81
C ILE A 15 -2.24 -2.70 -2.88
N GLY A 16 -2.64 -3.97 -2.79
CA GLY A 16 -2.30 -5.00 -3.78
C GLY A 16 -2.87 -4.73 -5.17
N ASP A 17 -4.11 -4.27 -5.26
CA ASP A 17 -4.74 -3.88 -6.53
C ASP A 17 -4.08 -2.62 -7.12
N ASN A 18 -3.80 -1.62 -6.29
CA ASN A 18 -3.09 -0.40 -6.71
C ASN A 18 -1.66 -0.67 -7.18
N LEU A 19 -0.92 -1.57 -6.52
CA LEU A 19 0.40 -2.03 -6.96
C LEU A 19 0.34 -2.64 -8.36
N LYS A 20 -0.61 -3.55 -8.59
CA LYS A 20 -0.82 -4.18 -9.91
C LYS A 20 -1.21 -3.14 -10.95
N LEU A 21 -2.08 -2.20 -10.58
CA LEU A 21 -2.59 -1.19 -11.48
C LEU A 21 -1.52 -0.16 -11.85
N ALA A 22 -0.64 0.19 -10.92
CA ALA A 22 0.57 0.97 -11.14
C ALA A 22 1.66 0.19 -11.88
N GLY A 23 1.53 -1.13 -12.05
CA GLY A 23 2.59 -1.97 -12.64
C GLY A 23 3.90 -1.92 -11.84
N LEU A 24 3.82 -1.63 -10.54
CA LEU A 24 4.99 -1.53 -9.67
C LEU A 24 5.29 -2.89 -9.06
N THR A 25 6.56 -3.29 -9.10
CA THR A 25 7.02 -4.47 -8.39
C THR A 25 7.31 -4.15 -6.93
N PRO A 26 7.18 -5.14 -6.02
CA PRO A 26 7.55 -4.98 -4.62
C PRO A 26 8.95 -4.39 -4.46
N GLU A 27 9.91 -4.83 -5.28
CA GLU A 27 11.30 -4.36 -5.24
C GLU A 27 11.43 -2.85 -5.47
N VAL A 28 10.68 -2.30 -6.44
CA VAL A 28 10.69 -0.85 -6.73
C VAL A 28 10.12 -0.08 -5.56
N VAL A 29 8.99 -0.53 -5.02
CA VAL A 29 8.35 0.13 -3.88
C VAL A 29 9.22 0.07 -2.63
N GLN A 30 9.87 -1.06 -2.39
CA GLN A 30 10.82 -1.22 -1.29
C GLN A 30 12.03 -0.31 -1.43
N ALA A 31 12.57 -0.17 -2.65
CA ALA A 31 13.69 0.73 -2.91
C ALA A 31 13.31 2.21 -2.74
N ASP A 32 12.13 2.62 -3.25
CA ASP A 32 11.66 4.01 -3.24
C ASP A 32 11.28 4.47 -1.82
N LEU A 33 10.59 3.60 -1.07
CA LEU A 33 10.16 3.88 0.30
C LEU A 33 11.18 3.48 1.38
N ALA A 34 12.32 2.91 0.96
CA ALA A 34 13.33 2.33 1.84
C ALA A 34 12.77 1.30 2.84
N PHE A 35 11.79 0.50 2.42
CA PHE A 35 11.22 -0.56 3.24
C PHE A 35 12.04 -1.84 3.19
N ASN A 36 12.28 -2.41 4.37
CA ASN A 36 12.74 -3.79 4.47
C ASN A 36 11.62 -4.77 4.08
N HIS A 37 11.98 -5.99 3.68
CA HIS A 37 11.01 -7.01 3.24
C HIS A 37 9.91 -7.28 4.27
N ALA A 38 10.28 -7.36 5.55
CA ALA A 38 9.32 -7.53 6.64
C ALA A 38 8.36 -6.34 6.77
N GLN A 39 8.88 -5.11 6.73
CA GLN A 39 8.06 -3.90 6.79
C GLN A 39 7.13 -3.80 5.60
N TYR A 40 7.62 -4.12 4.40
CA TYR A 40 6.80 -4.13 3.19
C TYR A 40 5.68 -5.15 3.27
N GLU A 41 5.97 -6.39 3.67
CA GLU A 41 4.92 -7.41 3.81
C GLU A 41 3.87 -7.03 4.86
N GLU A 42 4.30 -6.48 5.99
CA GLU A 42 3.40 -5.96 7.01
C GLU A 42 2.55 -4.81 6.49
N THR A 43 3.17 -3.83 5.81
CA THR A 43 2.49 -2.64 5.29
C THR A 43 1.49 -3.01 4.19
N VAL A 44 1.88 -3.89 3.26
CA VAL A 44 1.01 -4.36 2.17
C VAL A 44 -0.12 -5.22 2.67
N LYS A 45 0.08 -6.03 3.71
CA LYS A 45 -0.98 -6.84 4.32
C LYS A 45 -1.78 -6.07 5.37
N PHE A 46 -1.41 -4.81 5.63
CA PHE A 46 -1.91 -4.02 6.76
C PHE A 46 -1.92 -4.86 8.06
N GLY A 47 -0.77 -5.46 8.34
CA GLY A 47 -0.53 -6.35 9.46
C GLY A 47 -0.80 -5.69 10.81
N PRO A 48 -0.95 -6.47 11.89
CA PRO A 48 -1.23 -5.93 13.22
C PRO A 48 -0.11 -5.06 13.78
N THR A 49 1.12 -5.22 13.28
CA THR A 49 2.29 -4.42 13.63
C THR A 49 2.70 -3.43 12.53
N ALA A 50 1.91 -3.32 11.46
CA ALA A 50 2.10 -2.32 10.43
C ALA A 50 1.97 -0.91 11.01
N ASN A 51 2.94 -0.07 10.71
CA ASN A 51 2.92 1.31 11.13
C ASN A 51 1.96 2.12 10.25
N GLU A 52 1.04 2.85 10.86
CA GLU A 52 0.04 3.67 10.14
C GLU A 52 0.72 4.71 9.22
N GLU A 53 1.87 5.25 9.62
CA GLU A 53 2.65 6.20 8.80
C GLU A 53 3.25 5.53 7.56
N GLU A 54 3.77 4.31 7.72
CA GLU A 54 4.36 3.53 6.63
C GLU A 54 3.29 3.16 5.60
N VAL A 55 2.11 2.77 6.07
CA VAL A 55 0.98 2.49 5.17
C VAL A 55 0.50 3.74 4.48
N ALA A 56 0.33 4.85 5.21
CA ALA A 56 -0.08 6.11 4.60
C ALA A 56 0.89 6.57 3.51
N ARG A 57 2.20 6.38 3.73
CA ARG A 57 3.24 6.61 2.71
C ARG A 57 3.06 5.73 1.48
N LEU A 58 2.92 4.41 1.69
CA LEU A 58 2.73 3.46 0.60
C LEU A 58 1.48 3.80 -0.23
N ARG A 59 0.37 4.11 0.45
CA ARG A 59 -0.90 4.44 -0.18
C ARG A 59 -0.82 5.73 -0.99
N ASN A 60 -0.17 6.77 -0.46
CA ASN A 60 0.06 8.01 -1.20
C ASN A 60 0.97 7.79 -2.40
N TYR A 61 2.08 7.07 -2.22
CA TYR A 61 3.02 6.75 -3.30
C TYR A 61 2.32 6.00 -4.45
N LEU A 62 1.53 4.98 -4.12
CA LEU A 62 0.75 4.25 -5.12
C LEU A 62 -0.30 5.14 -5.79
N ALA A 63 -1.01 5.96 -5.03
CA ALA A 63 -1.99 6.88 -5.58
C ALA A 63 -1.36 7.89 -6.55
N GLU A 64 -0.19 8.43 -6.22
CA GLU A 64 0.58 9.31 -7.11
C GLU A 64 1.01 8.57 -8.37
N LYS A 65 1.64 7.40 -8.25
CA LYS A 65 2.11 6.61 -9.39
C LYS A 65 0.98 6.17 -10.32
N VAL A 66 -0.17 5.80 -9.76
CA VAL A 66 -1.37 5.47 -10.51
C VAL A 66 -1.90 6.69 -11.26
N LYS A 67 -1.96 7.86 -10.61
CA LYS A 67 -2.38 9.13 -11.23
C LYS A 67 -1.40 9.60 -12.30
N GLU A 68 -0.10 9.46 -12.10
CA GLU A 68 0.95 9.75 -13.09
C GLU A 68 0.76 8.92 -14.37
N GLN A 69 0.19 7.72 -14.25
CA GLN A 69 -0.17 6.87 -15.39
C GLN A 69 -1.52 7.22 -16.03
N GLY A 70 -2.19 8.27 -15.56
CA GLY A 70 -3.53 8.67 -16.01
C GLY A 70 -4.64 7.71 -15.57
N LYS A 71 -4.39 6.88 -14.54
CA LYS A 71 -5.37 5.95 -13.99
C LYS A 71 -5.85 6.44 -12.62
N GLU A 72 -6.96 5.88 -12.15
CA GLU A 72 -7.53 6.20 -10.84
C GLU A 72 -7.16 5.13 -9.81
N PRO A 73 -6.60 5.51 -8.65
CA PRO A 73 -6.27 4.56 -7.60
C PRO A 73 -7.55 4.04 -6.94
N TYR A 74 -7.57 2.74 -6.65
CA TYR A 74 -8.58 2.14 -5.81
C TYR A 74 -8.53 2.80 -4.43
N SER A 75 -9.69 3.26 -3.98
CA SER A 75 -9.95 3.66 -2.60
C SER A 75 -11.12 2.84 -2.08
N TYR A 76 -10.82 1.84 -1.27
CA TYR A 76 -11.83 1.14 -0.49
C TYR A 76 -12.03 1.93 0.80
N THR A 77 -13.13 2.69 0.84
CA THR A 77 -13.63 3.39 2.04
C THR A 77 -14.21 2.40 3.04
#